data_AF-A0A1X4HSS2-F1
#
_entry.id   AF-A0A1X4HSS2-F1
#
_cell.length_a   1.000
_cell.length_b   1.000
_cell.length_c   1.000
_cell.angle_alpha   90.00
_cell.angle_beta   90.00
_cell.angle_gamma   90.00
#
_symmetry.space_group_name_H-M   'P 1'
#
loop_
_entity.id
_entity.type
_entity.pdbx_description
1 polymer ?
#
loop_
_entity_poly.entity_id
_entity_poly.type
_entity_poly.pdbx_seq_one_letter_code
_entity_poly.pdbx_strand_id
1 'polypeptide(L)'
;MGVPQFSDHQPPTGTAAPAPTPRSVPARRRPRQGKIAQRVVPHDLLPDTLRDELIELGDLFRAYQRREQPDLALLADLQERKARAFTAWAGVTGDDDLREEARRAEQAAATIRRQHQQRTGGVTDGDGPAVTRLLTVPTQWEHARSVLTHVAGHAPLPGPEARLLALMLTLRTAHTGTGNLVGQDVNGLGLSDPRDLVEKLTGCGWLSLPGTVDDLLASRPESPTPITVPSLVPPEDGTGPFTFGRKMRPKLSGWAQRVVTDKKLRKSKAPAGPRLLALTLATRTDASGRLGPGGQGIALDTLAAQVPADPDGLQGLIDRLTAADWLTGAALTDTHLTGRLTERVLPLTCPLL
;
A
#
# COMPACT_ATOMS: atom_id res chain seq x y z
N MET A 1 78.69 22.81 -10.14
CA MET A 1 79.74 23.84 -10.05
C MET A 1 79.18 25.03 -9.28
N GLY A 2 79.60 25.21 -8.01
CA GLY A 2 79.50 26.42 -7.17
C GLY A 2 78.09 26.93 -6.80
N VAL A 3 77.73 27.48 -5.64
CA VAL A 3 78.29 27.92 -4.34
C VAL A 3 77.02 28.35 -3.51
N PRO A 4 77.02 28.83 -2.23
CA PRO A 4 77.98 28.80 -1.14
C PRO A 4 77.41 28.37 0.25
N GLN A 5 78.35 28.31 1.20
CA GLN A 5 78.25 28.11 2.65
C GLN A 5 77.52 29.21 3.45
N PHE A 6 77.13 28.78 4.66
CA PHE A 6 76.50 29.44 5.81
C PHE A 6 77.31 30.59 6.45
N SER A 7 76.62 31.44 7.21
CA SER A 7 77.15 31.95 8.49
C SER A 7 76.03 32.16 9.50
N ASP A 8 76.20 31.45 10.61
CA ASP A 8 75.50 31.54 11.88
C ASP A 8 75.56 32.92 12.49
N HIS A 9 74.50 33.33 13.18
CA HIS A 9 74.61 34.09 14.43
C HIS A 9 73.49 33.70 15.38
N GLN A 10 73.88 32.92 16.40
CA GLN A 10 73.09 32.56 17.56
C GLN A 10 73.46 33.49 18.73
N PRO A 11 72.50 34.05 19.46
CA PRO A 11 72.72 34.57 20.81
C PRO A 11 71.92 33.73 21.84
N PRO A 12 72.16 33.89 23.16
CA PRO A 12 72.66 32.84 24.02
C PRO A 12 71.56 32.04 24.74
N THR A 13 71.97 30.87 25.22
CA THR A 13 71.26 30.03 26.18
C THR A 13 70.99 30.78 27.48
N GLY A 14 69.74 31.20 27.67
CA GLY A 14 69.19 31.73 28.92
C GLY A 14 68.26 30.70 29.57
N THR A 15 68.61 30.37 30.80
CA THR A 15 68.03 29.45 31.78
C THR A 15 66.50 29.31 31.77
N ALA A 16 66.04 28.06 31.81
CA ALA A 16 64.64 27.67 31.89
C ALA A 16 63.94 28.27 33.13
N ALA A 17 62.94 29.12 32.89
CA ALA A 17 61.89 29.44 33.85
C ALA A 17 60.62 28.66 33.45
N PRO A 18 59.89 28.04 34.41
CA PRO A 18 58.67 27.30 34.08
C PRO A 18 57.62 28.29 33.57
N ALA A 19 57.24 28.13 32.30
CA ALA A 19 56.14 28.87 31.71
C ALA A 19 54.85 28.61 32.50
N PRO A 20 54.02 29.63 32.78
CA PRO A 20 52.76 29.43 33.48
C PRO A 20 51.87 28.53 32.61
N THR A 21 51.34 27.46 33.21
CA THR A 21 50.36 26.59 32.57
C THR A 21 49.20 27.44 32.05
N PRO A 22 48.81 27.29 30.77
CA PRO A 22 47.68 28.02 30.24
C PRO A 22 46.44 27.55 31.03
N ARG A 23 45.82 28.48 31.75
CA ARG A 23 44.50 28.23 32.34
C ARG A 23 43.59 27.75 31.22
N SER A 24 43.07 26.54 31.35
CA SER A 24 42.07 25.97 30.46
C SER A 24 40.84 26.86 30.49
N VAL A 25 40.77 27.80 29.56
CA VAL A 25 39.54 28.56 29.32
C VAL A 25 38.54 27.53 28.79
N PRO A 26 37.35 27.39 29.40
CA PRO A 26 36.35 26.49 28.85
C PRO A 26 36.10 26.92 27.40
N ALA A 27 36.23 25.96 26.48
CA ALA A 27 35.99 26.19 25.07
C ALA A 27 34.61 26.83 24.95
N ARG A 28 34.59 28.14 24.69
CA ARG A 28 33.37 28.90 24.44
C ARG A 28 32.79 28.26 23.19
N ARG A 29 31.87 27.31 23.35
CA ARG A 29 31.15 26.65 22.25
C ARG A 29 30.59 27.79 21.43
N ARG A 30 31.20 28.03 20.26
CA ARG A 30 30.66 28.99 19.32
C ARG A 30 29.21 28.57 19.08
N PRO A 31 28.25 29.46 19.29
CA PRO A 31 26.86 29.12 19.05
C PRO A 31 26.72 28.60 17.63
N ARG A 32 25.98 27.50 17.45
CA ARG A 32 25.64 26.97 16.13
C ARG A 32 24.89 28.08 15.40
N GLN A 33 25.58 28.80 14.51
CA GLN A 33 24.93 29.74 13.60
C GLN A 33 24.12 28.92 12.61
N GLY A 34 22.85 28.70 12.93
CA GLY A 34 21.94 28.01 12.02
C GLY A 34 21.61 28.87 10.83
N LYS A 35 21.45 28.21 9.69
CA LYS A 35 20.93 28.81 8.46
C LYS A 35 19.69 28.06 8.03
N ILE A 36 18.67 28.83 7.65
CA ILE A 36 17.48 28.34 6.96
C ILE A 36 17.30 29.14 5.68
N ALA A 37 17.24 28.44 4.55
CA ALA A 37 17.36 29.05 3.22
C ALA A 37 18.62 29.93 3.11
N GLN A 38 18.47 31.23 2.87
CA GLN A 38 19.57 32.20 2.75
C GLN A 38 19.75 33.07 4.02
N ARG A 39 18.92 32.88 5.06
CA ARG A 39 18.96 33.70 6.27
C ARG A 39 19.78 33.04 7.38
N VAL A 40 20.57 33.86 8.06
CA VAL A 40 21.27 33.48 9.29
C VAL A 40 20.32 33.71 10.46
N VAL A 41 20.12 32.70 11.28
CA VAL A 41 19.29 32.80 12.48
C VAL A 41 20.05 33.62 13.53
N PRO A 42 19.51 34.76 14.04
CA PRO A 42 20.15 35.57 15.05
C PRO A 42 20.40 34.75 16.31
N HIS A 43 21.58 34.92 16.90
CA HIS A 43 21.96 34.13 18.07
C HIS A 43 21.14 34.49 19.31
N ASP A 44 20.74 35.75 19.41
CA ASP A 44 19.93 36.37 20.45
C ASP A 44 18.42 36.31 20.19
N LEU A 45 17.97 35.56 19.16
CA LEU A 45 16.55 35.39 18.89
C LEU A 45 15.86 34.67 20.07
N LEU A 46 14.86 35.33 20.64
CA LEU A 46 13.99 34.81 21.68
C LEU A 46 12.57 34.59 21.12
N PRO A 47 11.82 33.60 21.62
CA PRO A 47 12.23 32.59 22.60
C PRO A 47 13.23 31.58 22.00
N ASP A 48 14.05 30.96 22.86
CA ASP A 48 15.06 29.97 22.46
C ASP A 48 14.45 28.80 21.64
N THR A 49 13.20 28.44 21.95
CA THR A 49 12.42 27.42 21.23
C THR A 49 12.22 27.76 19.75
N LEU A 50 12.00 29.03 19.43
CA LEU A 50 11.86 29.49 18.04
C LEU A 50 13.21 29.42 17.31
N ARG A 51 14.28 29.80 18.00
CA ARG A 51 15.64 29.71 17.45
C ARG A 51 16.00 28.25 17.14
N ASP A 52 15.71 27.32 18.05
CA ASP A 52 16.00 25.90 17.86
C ASP A 52 15.18 25.30 16.72
N GLU A 53 13.89 25.64 16.59
CA GLU A 53 13.03 25.22 15.46
C GLU A 53 13.58 25.72 14.12
N LEU A 54 14.07 26.96 14.03
CA LEU A 54 14.66 27.50 12.80
C LEU A 54 15.96 26.79 12.40
N ILE A 55 16.79 26.40 13.39
CA ILE A 55 18.00 25.62 13.17
C ILE A 55 17.64 24.22 12.67
N GLU A 56 16.71 23.54 13.35
CA GLU A 56 16.23 22.20 13.01
C GLU A 56 15.62 22.17 11.60
N LEU A 57 14.77 23.14 11.28
CA LEU A 57 14.17 23.24 9.93
C LEU A 57 15.24 23.41 8.86
N GLY A 58 16.28 24.19 9.11
CA GLY A 58 17.43 24.29 8.21
C GLY A 58 18.08 22.93 7.93
N ASP A 59 18.26 22.11 8.96
CA ASP A 59 18.83 20.76 8.85
C ASP A 59 17.88 19.78 8.14
N LEU A 60 16.58 19.85 8.41
CA LEU A 60 15.56 19.03 7.75
C LEU A 60 15.47 19.33 6.25
N PHE A 61 15.54 20.61 5.84
CA PHE A 61 15.60 20.97 4.42
C PHE A 61 16.89 20.46 3.75
N ARG A 62 18.04 20.56 4.42
CA ARG A 62 19.31 19.99 3.92
C ARG A 62 19.26 18.46 3.82
N ALA A 63 18.64 17.79 4.78
CA ALA A 63 18.43 16.35 4.75
C ALA A 63 17.50 15.95 3.60
N TYR A 64 16.41 16.69 3.40
CA TYR A 64 15.47 16.49 2.29
C TYR A 64 16.16 16.63 0.93
N GLN A 65 16.99 17.66 0.74
CA GLN A 65 17.74 17.89 -0.50
C GLN A 65 18.75 16.78 -0.86
N ARG A 66 19.21 16.00 0.13
CA ARG A 66 20.15 14.88 -0.08
C ARG A 66 19.45 13.56 -0.41
N ARG A 67 18.12 13.51 -0.39
CA ARG A 67 17.37 12.28 -0.71
C ARG A 67 17.40 12.01 -2.22
N GLU A 68 17.57 10.74 -2.58
CA GLU A 68 17.54 10.28 -3.98
C GLU A 68 16.14 10.29 -4.59
N GLN A 69 15.09 10.23 -3.77
CA GLN A 69 13.69 10.24 -4.23
C GLN A 69 12.94 11.44 -3.65
N PRO A 70 12.24 12.23 -4.49
CA PRO A 70 11.47 13.40 -4.04
C PRO A 70 10.16 12.99 -3.37
N ASP A 71 9.93 13.46 -2.15
CA ASP A 71 8.72 13.24 -1.36
C ASP A 71 7.95 14.56 -1.21
N LEU A 72 6.95 14.75 -2.07
CA LEU A 72 6.17 15.99 -2.12
C LEU A 72 5.32 16.22 -0.86
N ALA A 73 4.92 15.18 -0.14
CA ALA A 73 4.16 15.33 1.10
C ALA A 73 5.08 15.87 2.21
N LEU A 74 6.25 15.24 2.40
CA LEU A 74 7.25 15.73 3.33
C LEU A 74 7.72 17.16 3.00
N LEU A 75 7.89 17.49 1.72
CA LEU A 75 8.27 18.84 1.32
C LEU A 75 7.19 19.87 1.65
N ALA A 76 5.91 19.54 1.48
CA ALA A 76 4.83 20.44 1.85
C ALA A 76 4.80 20.72 3.36
N ASP A 77 5.01 19.71 4.19
CA ASP A 77 5.01 19.85 5.64
C ASP A 77 6.22 20.65 6.15
N LEU A 78 7.38 20.47 5.50
CA LEU A 78 8.55 21.31 5.76
C LEU A 78 8.30 22.78 5.37
N GLN A 79 7.61 23.05 4.26
CA GLN A 79 7.23 24.41 3.86
C GLN A 79 6.20 25.03 4.81
N GLU A 80 5.27 24.23 5.35
CA GLU A 80 4.29 24.71 6.32
C GLU A 80 4.92 25.00 7.69
N ARG A 81 5.80 24.12 8.18
CA ARG A 81 6.58 24.39 9.40
C ARG A 81 7.46 25.64 9.22
N LYS A 82 8.07 25.82 8.05
CA LYS A 82 8.81 27.04 7.70
C LYS A 82 7.91 28.29 7.74
N ALA A 83 6.71 28.22 7.18
CA ALA A 83 5.75 29.34 7.22
C ALA A 83 5.41 29.72 8.67
N ARG A 84 5.09 28.73 9.52
CA ARG A 84 4.80 28.98 10.95
C ARG A 84 5.99 29.59 11.69
N ALA A 85 7.19 29.05 11.50
CA ALA A 85 8.40 29.55 12.14
C ALA A 85 8.75 30.97 11.66
N PHE A 86 8.56 31.30 10.38
CA PHE A 86 8.83 32.63 9.85
C PHE A 86 7.77 33.66 10.29
N THR A 87 6.50 33.26 10.41
CA THR A 87 5.45 34.10 11.01
C THR A 87 5.76 34.40 12.48
N ALA A 88 6.18 33.40 13.26
CA ALA A 88 6.58 33.59 14.65
C ALA A 88 7.81 34.51 14.77
N TRP A 89 8.81 34.32 13.90
CA TRP A 89 9.99 35.18 13.85
C TRP A 89 9.64 36.63 13.49
N ALA A 90 8.80 36.85 12.47
CA ALA A 90 8.30 38.17 12.12
C ALA A 90 7.47 38.82 13.23
N GLY A 91 6.75 38.02 14.03
CA GLY A 91 6.00 38.51 15.20
C GLY A 91 6.92 39.06 16.29
N VAL A 92 8.13 38.51 16.42
CA VAL A 92 9.14 38.97 17.38
C VAL A 92 9.95 40.16 16.85
N THR A 93 10.37 40.12 15.58
CA THR A 93 11.28 41.13 15.02
C THR A 93 10.58 42.30 14.34
N GLY A 94 9.29 42.16 14.01
CA GLY A 94 8.56 43.15 13.23
C GLY A 94 8.86 43.13 11.72
N ASP A 95 9.75 42.25 11.25
CA ASP A 95 10.25 42.20 9.86
C ASP A 95 9.15 41.77 8.87
N ASP A 96 8.72 42.70 8.01
CA ASP A 96 7.73 42.45 6.96
C ASP A 96 8.22 41.50 5.86
N ASP A 97 9.52 41.46 5.57
CA ASP A 97 10.08 40.54 4.57
C ASP A 97 9.92 39.08 5.03
N LEU A 98 10.05 38.84 6.34
CA LEU A 98 9.79 37.52 6.94
C LEU A 98 8.31 37.14 6.84
N ARG A 99 7.38 38.10 6.92
CA ARG A 99 5.94 37.83 6.70
C ARG A 99 5.66 37.43 5.25
N GLU A 100 6.28 38.11 4.29
CA GLU A 100 6.14 37.75 2.88
C GLU A 100 6.83 36.42 2.54
N GLU A 101 7.96 36.11 3.17
CA GLU A 101 8.59 34.79 3.06
C GLU A 101 7.73 33.69 3.68
N ALA A 102 7.06 33.95 4.80
CA ALA A 102 6.12 33.02 5.43
C ALA A 102 4.93 32.74 4.51
N ARG A 103 4.30 33.77 3.94
CA ARG A 103 3.21 33.61 2.96
C ARG A 103 3.65 32.85 1.73
N ARG A 104 4.85 33.12 1.20
CA ARG A 104 5.39 32.36 0.07
C ARG A 104 5.63 30.89 0.41
N ALA A 105 6.11 30.59 1.62
CA ALA A 105 6.28 29.22 2.08
C ALA A 105 4.92 28.50 2.25
N GLU A 106 3.91 29.19 2.76
CA GLU A 106 2.54 28.67 2.87
C GLU A 106 1.91 28.40 1.50
N GLN A 107 2.03 29.34 0.55
CA GLN A 107 1.58 29.16 -0.83
C GLN A 107 2.32 28.02 -1.52
N ALA A 108 3.63 27.88 -1.27
CA ALA A 108 4.41 26.75 -1.77
C ALA A 108 3.90 25.43 -1.18
N ALA A 109 3.64 25.37 0.14
CA ALA A 109 3.05 24.20 0.78
C ALA A 109 1.69 23.84 0.16
N ALA A 110 0.80 24.82 -0.03
CA ALA A 110 -0.50 24.62 -0.67
C ALA A 110 -0.38 24.14 -2.12
N THR A 111 0.58 24.69 -2.88
CA THR A 111 0.81 24.31 -4.28
C THR A 111 1.40 22.91 -4.39
N ILE A 112 2.36 22.57 -3.53
CA ILE A 112 2.97 21.24 -3.46
C ILE A 112 1.92 20.22 -3.01
N ARG A 113 1.05 20.57 -2.05
CA ARG A 113 -0.12 19.75 -1.67
C ARG A 113 -1.08 19.57 -2.81
N ARG A 114 -1.39 20.61 -3.59
CA ARG A 114 -2.27 20.51 -4.75
C ARG A 114 -1.65 19.67 -5.87
N GLN A 115 -0.36 19.83 -6.15
CA GLN A 115 0.36 18.98 -7.11
C GLN A 115 0.46 17.54 -6.65
N HIS A 116 0.68 17.33 -5.35
CA HIS A 116 0.59 16.03 -4.72
C HIS A 116 -0.83 15.49 -4.90
N GLN A 117 -1.89 16.17 -4.45
CA GLN A 117 -3.31 15.79 -4.63
C GLN A 117 -3.72 15.57 -6.09
N GLN A 118 -3.19 16.31 -7.06
CA GLN A 118 -3.46 16.09 -8.48
C GLN A 118 -2.74 14.84 -9.01
N ARG A 119 -1.53 14.56 -8.50
CA ARG A 119 -0.84 13.29 -8.73
C ARG A 119 -1.48 12.11 -7.98
N THR A 120 -2.14 12.37 -6.86
CA THR A 120 -2.66 11.35 -5.94
C THR A 120 -4.20 11.23 -5.96
N GLY A 121 -4.91 12.04 -6.76
CA GLY A 121 -6.36 11.99 -7.02
C GLY A 121 -7.27 11.96 -5.77
N GLY A 122 -7.44 13.08 -5.05
CA GLY A 122 -8.16 13.10 -3.76
C GLY A 122 -9.57 13.72 -3.76
N VAL A 123 -10.48 13.12 -2.97
CA VAL A 123 -11.44 13.81 -2.07
C VAL A 123 -11.45 13.06 -0.72
N THR A 124 -11.44 13.86 0.36
CA THR A 124 -11.43 13.59 1.83
C THR A 124 -12.55 12.65 2.30
N ASP A 125 -12.41 11.83 3.35
CA ASP A 125 -11.95 12.11 4.72
C ASP A 125 -11.57 10.79 5.43
N GLY A 126 -10.59 10.79 6.33
CA GLY A 126 -10.17 9.62 7.11
C GLY A 126 -8.68 9.28 7.00
N ASP A 127 -7.99 9.50 8.13
CA ASP A 127 -6.60 9.21 8.45
C ASP A 127 -5.98 7.97 7.73
N GLY A 128 -5.11 8.24 6.76
CA GLY A 128 -4.38 7.25 5.97
C GLY A 128 -4.04 7.75 4.56
N PRO A 129 -3.01 7.19 3.89
CA PRO A 129 -2.73 7.52 2.49
C PRO A 129 -3.98 7.22 1.65
N ALA A 130 -4.51 8.23 0.95
CA ALA A 130 -5.74 8.10 0.17
C ALA A 130 -5.49 7.21 -1.06
N VAL A 131 -5.53 5.90 -0.85
CA VAL A 131 -5.46 4.90 -1.90
C VAL A 131 -6.76 4.94 -2.70
N THR A 132 -6.68 5.29 -4.00
CA THR A 132 -7.81 5.18 -4.92
C THR A 132 -8.14 3.71 -5.16
N ARG A 133 -9.16 3.20 -4.49
CA ARG A 133 -9.59 1.80 -4.59
C ARG A 133 -10.52 1.57 -5.77
N LEU A 134 -10.48 0.37 -6.33
CA LEU A 134 -11.40 -0.05 -7.39
C LEU A 134 -12.85 -0.15 -6.88
N LEU A 135 -13.03 -0.67 -5.66
CA LEU A 135 -14.28 -0.62 -4.94
C LEU A 135 -14.22 0.56 -3.97
N THR A 136 -15.09 1.55 -4.18
CA THR A 136 -14.90 2.90 -3.61
C THR A 136 -15.76 3.19 -2.39
N VAL A 137 -16.75 2.35 -2.09
CA VAL A 137 -17.68 2.58 -0.97
C VAL A 137 -17.82 1.33 -0.10
N PRO A 138 -18.05 1.47 1.21
CA PRO A 138 -18.08 0.33 2.13
C PRO A 138 -19.08 -0.77 1.79
N THR A 139 -20.25 -0.43 1.25
CA THR A 139 -21.24 -1.41 0.83
C THR A 139 -20.70 -2.35 -0.25
N GLN A 140 -19.80 -1.89 -1.12
CA GLN A 140 -19.12 -2.74 -2.12
C GLN A 140 -18.18 -3.75 -1.45
N TRP A 141 -17.49 -3.32 -0.39
CA TRP A 141 -16.58 -4.17 0.38
C TRP A 141 -17.34 -5.26 1.12
N GLU A 142 -18.49 -4.93 1.70
CA GLU A 142 -19.36 -5.93 2.32
C GLU A 142 -19.92 -6.93 1.31
N HIS A 143 -20.30 -6.49 0.12
CA HIS A 143 -20.73 -7.42 -0.92
C HIS A 143 -19.59 -8.36 -1.36
N ALA A 144 -18.35 -7.87 -1.49
CA ALA A 144 -17.21 -8.73 -1.79
C ALA A 144 -17.00 -9.81 -0.70
N ARG A 145 -17.07 -9.42 0.57
CA ARG A 145 -16.99 -10.33 1.72
C ARG A 145 -18.15 -11.34 1.74
N SER A 146 -19.37 -10.89 1.48
CA SER A 146 -20.57 -11.73 1.42
C SER A 146 -20.45 -12.83 0.37
N VAL A 147 -19.92 -12.52 -0.81
CA VAL A 147 -19.71 -13.53 -1.87
C VAL A 147 -18.65 -14.55 -1.45
N LEU A 148 -17.52 -14.12 -0.88
CA LEU A 148 -16.49 -15.02 -0.34
C LEU A 148 -17.07 -15.97 0.72
N THR A 149 -17.81 -15.43 1.70
CA THR A 149 -18.50 -16.22 2.73
C THR A 149 -19.52 -17.19 2.15
N HIS A 150 -20.33 -16.76 1.18
CA HIS A 150 -21.27 -17.66 0.51
C HIS A 150 -20.54 -18.83 -0.16
N VAL A 151 -19.50 -18.54 -0.94
CA VAL A 151 -18.75 -19.57 -1.67
C VAL A 151 -18.04 -20.52 -0.71
N ALA A 152 -17.49 -20.02 0.40
CA ALA A 152 -16.89 -20.85 1.45
C ALA A 152 -17.84 -21.94 1.98
N GLY A 153 -19.12 -21.62 2.16
CA GLY A 153 -20.15 -22.55 2.62
C GLY A 153 -20.79 -23.43 1.53
N HIS A 154 -20.67 -23.06 0.24
CA HIS A 154 -21.49 -23.66 -0.83
C HIS A 154 -20.70 -24.19 -2.04
N ALA A 155 -19.35 -24.15 -2.03
CA ALA A 155 -18.59 -24.75 -3.13
C ALA A 155 -18.74 -26.29 -3.10
N PRO A 156 -18.99 -26.92 -4.25
CA PRO A 156 -19.38 -28.33 -4.33
C PRO A 156 -18.19 -29.31 -4.27
N LEU A 157 -16.97 -28.80 -4.47
CA LEU A 157 -15.75 -29.59 -4.57
C LEU A 157 -14.70 -29.02 -3.60
N PRO A 158 -13.86 -29.87 -2.99
CA PRO A 158 -12.84 -29.45 -2.05
C PRO A 158 -11.65 -28.78 -2.73
N GLY A 159 -10.85 -28.08 -1.93
CA GLY A 159 -9.54 -27.55 -2.36
C GLY A 159 -9.59 -26.15 -3.00
N PRO A 160 -8.42 -25.51 -3.13
CA PRO A 160 -8.33 -24.09 -3.45
C PRO A 160 -8.65 -23.79 -4.92
N GLU A 161 -8.37 -24.72 -5.83
CA GLU A 161 -8.71 -24.60 -7.26
C GLU A 161 -10.23 -24.55 -7.47
N ALA A 162 -10.95 -25.52 -6.88
CA ALA A 162 -12.40 -25.56 -6.89
C ALA A 162 -13.01 -24.31 -6.27
N ARG A 163 -12.48 -23.86 -5.12
CA ARG A 163 -12.95 -22.66 -4.43
C ARG A 163 -12.76 -21.40 -5.27
N LEU A 164 -11.61 -21.24 -5.94
CA LEU A 164 -11.38 -20.09 -6.82
C LEU A 164 -12.33 -20.10 -8.01
N LEU A 165 -12.47 -21.23 -8.70
CA LEU A 165 -13.36 -21.33 -9.86
C LEU A 165 -14.81 -21.07 -9.46
N ALA A 166 -15.29 -21.69 -8.37
CA ALA A 166 -16.62 -21.45 -7.84
C ALA A 166 -16.84 -19.96 -7.53
N LEU A 167 -15.87 -19.29 -6.89
CA LEU A 167 -15.95 -17.87 -6.58
C LEU A 167 -16.09 -17.00 -7.84
N MET A 168 -15.29 -17.27 -8.87
CA MET A 168 -15.35 -16.52 -10.13
C MET A 168 -16.68 -16.74 -10.86
N LEU A 169 -17.18 -17.97 -10.88
CA LEU A 169 -18.48 -18.31 -11.47
C LEU A 169 -19.63 -17.65 -10.70
N THR A 170 -19.63 -17.74 -9.36
CA THR A 170 -20.61 -17.05 -8.50
C THR A 170 -20.62 -15.55 -8.78
N LEU A 171 -19.47 -14.88 -8.86
CA LEU A 171 -19.42 -13.45 -9.17
C LEU A 171 -19.99 -13.12 -10.57
N ARG A 172 -19.81 -14.01 -11.55
CA ARG A 172 -20.36 -13.83 -12.91
C ARG A 172 -21.88 -13.96 -12.92
N THR A 173 -22.42 -14.88 -12.13
CA THR A 173 -23.83 -15.27 -12.13
C THR A 173 -24.66 -14.66 -10.98
N ALA A 174 -24.05 -13.97 -10.02
CA ALA A 174 -24.66 -13.54 -8.75
C ALA A 174 -25.97 -12.75 -8.83
N HIS A 175 -26.30 -12.13 -9.98
CA HIS A 175 -27.52 -11.34 -10.11
C HIS A 175 -28.74 -12.16 -10.59
N THR A 176 -28.55 -13.12 -11.49
CA THR A 176 -29.63 -13.84 -12.17
C THR A 176 -29.47 -15.36 -12.12
N GLY A 177 -28.42 -15.86 -11.48
CA GLY A 177 -27.98 -17.25 -11.59
C GLY A 177 -27.35 -17.60 -12.93
N THR A 178 -27.33 -16.67 -13.88
CA THR A 178 -26.81 -16.86 -15.24
C THR A 178 -25.73 -15.84 -15.58
N GLY A 179 -24.82 -16.23 -16.46
CA GLY A 179 -23.68 -15.41 -16.86
C GLY A 179 -23.05 -15.90 -18.14
N ASN A 180 -22.04 -15.18 -18.60
CA ASN A 180 -21.25 -15.56 -19.76
C ASN A 180 -19.81 -15.86 -19.33
N LEU A 181 -19.23 -16.89 -19.91
CA LEU A 181 -17.87 -17.32 -19.67
C LEU A 181 -17.18 -17.59 -21.00
N VAL A 182 -15.87 -17.35 -21.03
CA VAL A 182 -15.01 -17.73 -22.16
C VAL A 182 -13.89 -18.63 -21.68
N GLY A 183 -13.31 -19.44 -22.57
CA GLY A 183 -12.19 -20.31 -22.23
C GLY A 183 -11.02 -19.56 -21.59
N GLN A 184 -10.76 -18.32 -22.03
CA GLN A 184 -9.73 -17.45 -21.44
C GLN A 184 -9.99 -17.12 -19.95
N ASP A 185 -11.25 -16.98 -19.54
CA ASP A 185 -11.58 -16.68 -18.14
C ASP A 185 -11.21 -17.85 -17.23
N VAL A 186 -11.37 -19.10 -17.70
CA VAL A 186 -11.01 -20.32 -16.96
C VAL A 186 -9.50 -20.57 -17.01
N ASN A 187 -8.91 -20.53 -18.21
CA ASN A 187 -7.47 -20.77 -18.43
C ASN A 187 -6.59 -19.73 -17.73
N GLY A 188 -7.11 -18.52 -17.50
CA GLY A 188 -6.41 -17.45 -16.77
C GLY A 188 -6.31 -17.66 -15.26
N LEU A 189 -7.02 -18.63 -14.68
CA LEU A 189 -7.04 -18.86 -13.22
C LEU A 189 -5.88 -19.71 -12.71
N GLY A 190 -5.07 -20.29 -13.61
CA GLY A 190 -3.94 -21.17 -13.28
C GLY A 190 -4.36 -22.37 -12.45
N LEU A 191 -5.44 -23.01 -12.90
CA LEU A 191 -5.87 -24.34 -12.47
C LEU A 191 -4.90 -25.38 -13.06
N SER A 192 -4.70 -26.49 -12.36
CA SER A 192 -3.83 -27.57 -12.82
C SER A 192 -4.48 -28.35 -13.97
N ASP A 193 -5.77 -28.64 -13.83
CA ASP A 193 -6.60 -29.25 -14.88
C ASP A 193 -7.95 -28.50 -14.99
N PRO A 194 -8.02 -27.46 -15.83
CA PRO A 194 -9.24 -26.71 -16.06
C PRO A 194 -10.42 -27.57 -16.56
N ARG A 195 -10.13 -28.59 -17.38
CA ARG A 195 -11.16 -29.42 -18.02
C ARG A 195 -11.82 -30.33 -17.00
N ASP A 196 -11.02 -31.12 -16.28
CA ASP A 196 -11.51 -32.04 -15.26
C ASP A 196 -12.33 -31.30 -14.19
N LEU A 197 -11.85 -30.12 -13.75
CA LEU A 197 -12.57 -29.36 -12.72
C LEU A 197 -13.93 -28.86 -13.22
N VAL A 198 -14.02 -28.36 -14.45
CA VAL A 198 -15.30 -27.95 -15.04
C VAL A 198 -16.21 -29.16 -15.27
N GLU A 199 -15.67 -30.28 -15.76
CA GLU A 199 -16.43 -31.54 -15.93
C GLU A 199 -17.04 -31.98 -14.60
N LYS A 200 -16.28 -31.97 -13.50
CA LYS A 200 -16.79 -32.30 -12.15
C LYS A 200 -17.89 -31.34 -11.69
N LEU A 201 -17.74 -30.04 -11.90
CA LEU A 201 -18.77 -29.05 -11.55
C LEU A 201 -20.06 -29.26 -12.34
N THR A 202 -19.96 -29.64 -13.62
CA THR A 202 -21.13 -29.97 -14.43
C THR A 202 -21.74 -31.32 -14.08
N GLY A 203 -20.91 -32.32 -13.80
CA GLY A 203 -21.34 -33.68 -13.47
C GLY A 203 -22.07 -33.76 -12.13
N CYS A 204 -21.75 -32.88 -11.18
CA CYS A 204 -22.52 -32.77 -9.93
C CYS A 204 -23.71 -31.78 -10.01
N GLY A 205 -23.97 -31.20 -11.18
CA GLY A 205 -25.09 -30.29 -11.42
C GLY A 205 -24.93 -28.89 -10.81
N TRP A 206 -23.78 -28.58 -10.22
CA TRP A 206 -23.54 -27.25 -9.64
C TRP A 206 -23.36 -26.17 -10.72
N LEU A 207 -22.79 -26.53 -11.87
CA LEU A 207 -22.68 -25.70 -13.06
C LEU A 207 -23.48 -26.33 -14.20
N SER A 208 -24.24 -25.53 -14.92
CA SER A 208 -24.90 -25.93 -16.17
C SER A 208 -24.34 -25.10 -17.32
N LEU A 209 -24.02 -25.77 -18.42
CA LEU A 209 -23.53 -25.17 -19.65
C LEU A 209 -24.23 -25.83 -20.85
N PRO A 210 -24.48 -25.06 -21.93
CA PRO A 210 -24.90 -25.63 -23.20
C PRO A 210 -23.70 -26.26 -23.90
N GLY A 211 -23.86 -27.47 -24.39
CA GLY A 211 -22.80 -28.20 -25.11
C GLY A 211 -21.84 -28.90 -24.17
N THR A 212 -20.57 -28.98 -24.57
CA THR A 212 -19.51 -29.71 -23.87
C THR A 212 -18.54 -28.77 -23.15
N VAL A 213 -17.75 -29.32 -22.23
CA VAL A 213 -16.66 -28.58 -21.57
C VAL A 213 -15.61 -28.12 -22.59
N ASP A 214 -15.36 -28.92 -23.64
CA ASP A 214 -14.45 -28.55 -24.71
C ASP A 214 -14.94 -27.32 -25.49
N ASP A 215 -16.25 -27.21 -25.74
CA ASP A 215 -16.85 -26.04 -26.39
C ASP A 215 -16.61 -24.78 -25.54
N LEU A 216 -16.80 -24.87 -24.22
CA LEU A 216 -16.51 -23.77 -23.31
C LEU A 216 -15.03 -23.39 -23.33
N LEU A 217 -14.11 -24.35 -23.25
CA LEU A 217 -12.68 -24.06 -23.21
C LEU A 217 -12.15 -23.50 -24.55
N ALA A 218 -12.79 -23.85 -25.67
CA ALA A 218 -12.50 -23.32 -26.99
C ALA A 218 -13.19 -21.97 -27.30
N SER A 219 -14.20 -21.59 -26.50
CA SER A 219 -14.99 -20.37 -26.71
C SER A 219 -14.15 -19.09 -26.66
N ARG A 220 -14.62 -18.08 -27.39
CA ARG A 220 -13.94 -16.78 -27.57
C ARG A 220 -14.84 -15.62 -27.16
N PRO A 221 -14.30 -14.41 -26.92
CA PRO A 221 -15.11 -13.24 -26.56
C PRO A 221 -16.26 -12.93 -27.52
N GLU A 222 -16.10 -13.25 -28.81
CA GLU A 222 -17.11 -13.03 -29.85
C GLU A 222 -18.27 -14.05 -29.77
N SER A 223 -18.05 -15.19 -29.12
CA SER A 223 -19.04 -16.26 -28.93
C SER A 223 -18.86 -16.86 -27.53
N PRO A 224 -19.26 -16.13 -26.47
CA PRO A 224 -19.12 -16.62 -25.11
C PRO A 224 -20.15 -17.71 -24.81
N THR A 225 -19.76 -18.68 -23.98
CA THR A 225 -20.66 -19.74 -23.52
C THR A 225 -21.53 -19.20 -22.38
N PRO A 226 -22.88 -19.23 -22.50
CA PRO A 226 -23.74 -18.91 -21.39
C PRO A 226 -23.66 -20.03 -20.35
N ILE A 227 -23.61 -19.67 -19.07
CA ILE A 227 -23.53 -20.59 -17.94
C ILE A 227 -24.64 -20.29 -16.94
N THR A 228 -25.04 -21.31 -16.20
CA THR A 228 -26.02 -21.20 -15.12
C THR A 228 -25.48 -21.90 -13.87
N VAL A 229 -25.58 -21.23 -12.72
CA VAL A 229 -25.38 -21.85 -11.40
C VAL A 229 -26.77 -21.97 -10.78
N PRO A 230 -27.40 -23.16 -10.78
CA PRO A 230 -28.81 -23.31 -10.43
C PRO A 230 -29.18 -22.75 -9.06
N SER A 231 -28.31 -22.91 -8.05
CA SER A 231 -28.55 -22.41 -6.69
C SER A 231 -28.55 -20.89 -6.56
N LEU A 232 -28.11 -20.16 -7.61
CA LEU A 232 -28.07 -18.70 -7.66
C LEU A 232 -29.20 -18.11 -8.52
N VAL A 233 -30.01 -18.94 -9.17
CA VAL A 233 -31.19 -18.49 -9.91
C VAL A 233 -32.23 -18.00 -8.89
N PRO A 234 -32.62 -16.71 -8.90
CA PRO A 234 -33.60 -16.21 -7.94
C PRO A 234 -34.92 -16.96 -8.08
N PRO A 235 -35.58 -17.32 -6.96
CA PRO A 235 -36.96 -17.82 -7.00
C PRO A 235 -37.90 -16.72 -7.51
N GLU A 236 -39.15 -17.07 -7.82
CA GLU A 236 -40.16 -16.12 -8.32
C GLU A 236 -40.44 -14.96 -7.35
N ASP A 237 -40.14 -15.14 -6.05
CA ASP A 237 -40.26 -14.12 -5.01
C ASP A 237 -39.06 -13.14 -4.95
N GLY A 238 -38.03 -13.36 -5.76
CA GLY A 238 -36.85 -12.50 -5.87
C GLY A 238 -35.83 -12.63 -4.73
N THR A 239 -35.98 -13.62 -3.83
CA THR A 239 -35.13 -13.79 -2.63
C THR A 239 -33.82 -14.55 -2.91
N GLY A 240 -33.05 -14.08 -3.89
CA GLY A 240 -31.72 -14.64 -4.18
C GLY A 240 -30.72 -14.47 -3.02
N PRO A 241 -29.61 -15.24 -3.00
CA PRO A 241 -28.63 -15.21 -1.90
C PRO A 241 -27.85 -13.89 -1.81
N PHE A 242 -27.95 -13.04 -2.84
CA PHE A 242 -27.30 -11.73 -2.88
C PHE A 242 -28.31 -10.63 -3.13
N THR A 243 -28.22 -9.58 -2.32
CA THR A 243 -29.12 -8.41 -2.40
C THR A 243 -28.60 -7.31 -3.34
N PHE A 244 -27.41 -7.49 -3.94
CA PHE A 244 -26.81 -6.46 -4.77
C PHE A 244 -27.34 -6.47 -6.21
N GLY A 245 -27.72 -5.29 -6.70
CA GLY A 245 -28.38 -5.15 -8.00
C GLY A 245 -27.45 -5.26 -9.21
N ARG A 246 -28.05 -5.22 -10.42
CA ARG A 246 -27.40 -5.34 -11.74
C ARG A 246 -26.13 -4.51 -11.94
N LYS A 247 -26.09 -3.30 -11.36
CA LYS A 247 -24.94 -2.36 -11.48
C LYS A 247 -23.76 -2.76 -10.60
N MET A 248 -24.00 -3.51 -9.51
CA MET A 248 -22.95 -3.90 -8.57
C MET A 248 -22.16 -5.11 -9.04
N ARG A 249 -22.86 -6.12 -9.55
CA ARG A 249 -22.28 -7.38 -10.06
C ARG A 249 -21.05 -7.17 -10.97
N PRO A 250 -21.08 -6.35 -12.04
CA PRO A 250 -19.92 -6.15 -12.90
C PRO A 250 -18.74 -5.47 -12.18
N LYS A 251 -18.99 -4.63 -11.16
CA LYS A 251 -17.92 -4.02 -10.35
C LYS A 251 -17.21 -5.07 -9.50
N LEU A 252 -17.96 -5.93 -8.81
CA LEU A 252 -17.39 -7.01 -8.00
C LEU A 252 -16.65 -8.04 -8.86
N SER A 253 -17.28 -8.49 -9.95
CA SER A 253 -16.64 -9.43 -10.88
C SER A 253 -15.38 -8.82 -11.52
N GLY A 254 -15.43 -7.54 -11.91
CA GLY A 254 -14.28 -6.82 -12.45
C GLY A 254 -13.15 -6.63 -11.43
N TRP A 255 -13.49 -6.32 -10.17
CA TRP A 255 -12.54 -6.22 -9.06
C TRP A 255 -11.83 -7.57 -8.82
N ALA A 256 -12.58 -8.66 -8.69
CA ALA A 256 -12.00 -9.97 -8.47
C ALA A 256 -11.10 -10.38 -9.65
N GLN A 257 -11.54 -10.10 -10.88
CA GLN A 257 -10.72 -10.34 -12.07
C GLN A 257 -9.38 -9.58 -12.02
N ARG A 258 -9.39 -8.32 -11.55
CA ARG A 258 -8.17 -7.50 -11.39
C ARG A 258 -7.21 -8.05 -10.35
N VAL A 259 -7.73 -8.65 -9.27
CA VAL A 259 -6.91 -9.33 -8.26
C VAL A 259 -6.25 -10.59 -8.86
N VAL A 260 -7.02 -11.50 -9.44
CA VAL A 260 -6.52 -12.80 -9.91
C VAL A 260 -5.58 -12.67 -11.12
N THR A 261 -5.75 -11.61 -11.92
CA THR A 261 -4.91 -11.29 -13.09
C THR A 261 -3.84 -10.24 -12.81
N ASP A 262 -3.59 -9.93 -11.53
CA ASP A 262 -2.56 -8.98 -11.12
C ASP A 262 -1.23 -9.27 -11.83
N LYS A 263 -0.53 -8.20 -12.21
CA LYS A 263 0.67 -8.28 -13.06
C LYS A 263 1.74 -9.19 -12.45
N LYS A 264 1.95 -9.15 -11.13
CA LYS A 264 2.99 -9.96 -10.48
C LYS A 264 2.58 -11.43 -10.40
N LEU A 265 1.34 -11.72 -10.01
CA LEU A 265 0.78 -13.08 -9.99
C LEU A 265 0.77 -13.72 -11.38
N ARG A 266 0.43 -12.94 -12.42
CA ARG A 266 0.47 -13.41 -13.80
C ARG A 266 1.89 -13.70 -14.27
N LYS A 267 2.85 -12.81 -13.97
CA LYS A 267 4.26 -12.98 -14.37
C LYS A 267 4.93 -14.16 -13.67
N SER A 268 4.61 -14.41 -12.40
CA SER A 268 5.13 -15.57 -11.67
C SER A 268 4.40 -16.87 -12.00
N LYS A 269 3.40 -16.84 -12.90
CA LYS A 269 2.50 -17.98 -13.17
C LYS A 269 1.98 -18.59 -11.87
N ALA A 270 1.56 -17.74 -10.93
CA ALA A 270 0.98 -18.19 -9.66
C ALA A 270 -0.10 -19.26 -9.93
N PRO A 271 -0.23 -20.32 -9.13
CA PRO A 271 -1.37 -21.23 -9.22
C PRO A 271 -2.67 -20.58 -8.69
N ALA A 272 -3.78 -21.33 -8.72
CA ALA A 272 -5.06 -20.87 -8.17
C ALA A 272 -5.01 -20.56 -6.66
N GLY A 273 -4.29 -21.37 -5.88
CA GLY A 273 -4.18 -21.20 -4.42
C GLY A 273 -3.72 -19.80 -4.00
N PRO A 274 -2.57 -19.30 -4.50
CA PRO A 274 -2.14 -17.94 -4.17
C PRO A 274 -3.11 -16.86 -4.67
N ARG A 275 -3.78 -17.06 -5.82
CA ARG A 275 -4.80 -16.12 -6.31
C ARG A 275 -6.02 -16.06 -5.40
N LEU A 276 -6.48 -17.20 -4.89
CA LEU A 276 -7.56 -17.28 -3.92
C LEU A 276 -7.15 -16.61 -2.61
N LEU A 277 -5.94 -16.89 -2.11
CA LEU A 277 -5.42 -16.24 -0.91
C LEU A 277 -5.35 -14.71 -1.11
N ALA A 278 -4.88 -14.24 -2.26
CA ALA A 278 -4.83 -12.81 -2.60
C ALA A 278 -6.21 -12.14 -2.55
N LEU A 279 -7.25 -12.79 -3.10
CA LEU A 279 -8.65 -12.31 -3.00
C LEU A 279 -9.12 -12.23 -1.55
N THR A 280 -8.89 -13.30 -0.78
CA THR A 280 -9.28 -13.35 0.63
C THR A 280 -8.60 -12.24 1.43
N LEU A 281 -7.27 -12.10 1.32
CA LEU A 281 -6.51 -11.08 2.02
C LEU A 281 -6.94 -9.67 1.63
N ALA A 282 -7.21 -9.41 0.34
CA ALA A 282 -7.68 -8.11 -0.14
C ALA A 282 -8.97 -7.64 0.56
N THR A 283 -9.80 -8.55 1.08
CA THR A 283 -11.04 -8.21 1.80
C THR A 283 -10.93 -8.16 3.32
N ARG A 284 -9.75 -8.46 3.85
CA ARG A 284 -9.46 -8.62 5.28
C ARG A 284 -8.30 -7.73 5.71
N THR A 285 -8.34 -6.47 5.30
CA THR A 285 -7.32 -5.47 5.64
C THR A 285 -7.92 -4.23 6.26
N ASP A 286 -7.14 -3.45 7.00
CA ASP A 286 -7.49 -2.07 7.33
C ASP A 286 -7.24 -1.11 6.15
N ALA A 287 -7.52 0.19 6.34
CA ALA A 287 -7.31 1.20 5.30
C ALA A 287 -5.84 1.38 4.87
N SER A 288 -4.88 0.95 5.69
CA SER A 288 -3.44 0.99 5.40
C SER A 288 -2.92 -0.30 4.75
N GLY A 289 -3.77 -1.31 4.62
CA GLY A 289 -3.43 -2.64 4.08
C GLY A 289 -2.90 -3.64 5.10
N ARG A 290 -2.92 -3.34 6.40
CA ARG A 290 -2.54 -4.33 7.43
C ARG A 290 -3.62 -5.39 7.53
N LEU A 291 -3.22 -6.65 7.71
CA LEU A 291 -4.16 -7.77 7.79
C LEU A 291 -4.98 -7.72 9.08
N GLY A 292 -6.28 -7.98 8.98
CA GLY A 292 -7.22 -8.03 10.10
C GLY A 292 -7.72 -6.65 10.59
N PRO A 293 -8.74 -6.63 11.48
CA PRO A 293 -9.24 -5.40 12.09
C PRO A 293 -8.12 -4.70 12.85
N GLY A 294 -7.88 -3.41 12.57
CA GLY A 294 -6.81 -2.64 13.21
C GLY A 294 -5.40 -3.24 13.07
N GLY A 295 -5.18 -4.08 12.05
CA GLY A 295 -3.89 -4.74 11.82
C GLY A 295 -3.53 -5.85 12.80
N GLN A 296 -4.50 -6.39 13.55
CA GLN A 296 -4.28 -7.45 14.54
C GLN A 296 -4.07 -8.86 13.92
N GLY A 297 -4.16 -8.99 12.60
CA GLY A 297 -4.06 -10.26 11.90
C GLY A 297 -5.42 -10.92 11.65
N ILE A 298 -5.40 -11.95 10.80
CA ILE A 298 -6.57 -12.74 10.42
C ILE A 298 -6.48 -14.08 11.15
N ALA A 299 -7.53 -14.45 11.88
CA ALA A 299 -7.59 -15.73 12.57
C ALA A 299 -7.55 -16.91 11.57
N LEU A 300 -6.80 -17.97 11.92
CA LEU A 300 -6.57 -19.09 11.01
C LEU A 300 -7.84 -19.89 10.68
N ASP A 301 -8.78 -19.99 11.61
CA ASP A 301 -10.08 -20.62 11.39
C ASP A 301 -10.88 -19.91 10.28
N THR A 302 -10.89 -18.58 10.32
CA THR A 302 -11.51 -17.72 9.32
C THR A 302 -10.81 -17.87 7.97
N LEU A 303 -9.48 -17.95 7.98
CA LEU A 303 -8.69 -18.10 6.77
C LEU A 303 -8.88 -19.48 6.14
N ALA A 304 -8.86 -20.55 6.93
CA ALA A 304 -9.05 -21.94 6.49
C ALA A 304 -10.46 -22.18 5.91
N ALA A 305 -11.49 -21.53 6.46
CA ALA A 305 -12.84 -21.60 5.90
C ALA A 305 -12.91 -21.05 4.46
N GLN A 306 -12.13 -20.01 4.17
CA GLN A 306 -12.13 -19.31 2.88
C GLN A 306 -11.11 -19.89 1.88
N VAL A 307 -9.97 -20.34 2.39
CA VAL A 307 -8.84 -20.87 1.63
C VAL A 307 -8.60 -22.31 2.13
N PRO A 308 -9.23 -23.32 1.51
CA PRO A 308 -9.10 -24.70 1.94
C PRO A 308 -7.70 -25.23 1.60
N ALA A 309 -6.76 -25.02 2.52
CA ALA A 309 -5.39 -25.52 2.50
C ALA A 309 -5.03 -26.00 3.92
N ASP A 310 -4.16 -27.01 4.00
CA ASP A 310 -3.54 -27.40 5.27
C ASP A 310 -2.52 -26.33 5.72
N PRO A 311 -2.00 -26.38 6.96
CA PRO A 311 -1.08 -25.38 7.47
C PRO A 311 0.20 -25.22 6.63
N ASP A 312 0.80 -26.32 6.20
CA ASP A 312 2.01 -26.31 5.37
C ASP A 312 1.74 -25.74 3.98
N GLY A 313 0.60 -26.10 3.38
CA GLY A 313 0.11 -25.55 2.14
C GLY A 313 -0.13 -24.05 2.25
N LEU A 314 -0.75 -23.59 3.34
CA LEU A 314 -0.99 -22.18 3.61
C LEU A 314 0.31 -21.37 3.70
N GLN A 315 1.33 -21.89 4.40
CA GLN A 315 2.65 -21.24 4.43
C GLN A 315 3.23 -21.13 3.02
N GLY A 316 3.15 -22.19 2.21
CA GLY A 316 3.57 -22.16 0.81
C GLY A 316 2.81 -21.14 -0.05
N LEU A 317 1.53 -20.87 0.24
CA LEU A 317 0.76 -19.81 -0.44
C LEU A 317 1.24 -18.41 -0.02
N ILE A 318 1.51 -18.20 1.27
CA ILE A 318 2.04 -16.95 1.83
C ILE A 318 3.40 -16.61 1.23
N ASP A 319 4.30 -17.60 1.14
CA ASP A 319 5.64 -17.42 0.58
C ASP A 319 5.55 -17.00 -0.89
N ARG A 320 4.64 -17.60 -1.66
CA ARG A 320 4.40 -17.22 -3.07
C ARG A 320 3.85 -15.80 -3.21
N LEU A 321 2.98 -15.34 -2.31
CA LEU A 321 2.48 -13.96 -2.31
C LEU A 321 3.57 -12.96 -1.88
N THR A 322 4.41 -13.32 -0.93
CA THR A 322 5.55 -12.52 -0.51
C THR A 322 6.55 -12.36 -1.66
N ALA A 323 6.91 -13.46 -2.32
CA ALA A 323 7.76 -13.44 -3.51
C ALA A 323 7.15 -12.66 -4.69
N ALA A 324 5.81 -12.63 -4.80
CA ALA A 324 5.08 -11.85 -5.80
C ALA A 324 4.89 -10.38 -5.41
N ASP A 325 5.51 -9.89 -4.33
CA ASP A 325 5.40 -8.50 -3.87
C ASP A 325 3.92 -8.10 -3.64
N TRP A 326 3.15 -9.04 -3.09
CA TRP A 326 1.77 -8.85 -2.63
C TRP A 326 1.69 -8.62 -1.13
N LEU A 327 2.55 -9.30 -0.37
CA LEU A 327 2.56 -9.29 1.09
C LEU A 327 3.96 -8.94 1.60
N THR A 328 4.03 -8.16 2.67
CA THR A 328 5.27 -7.82 3.38
C THR A 328 5.07 -7.98 4.89
N GLY A 329 6.15 -8.35 5.58
CA GLY A 329 6.12 -8.61 7.03
C GLY A 329 5.15 -9.72 7.42
N ALA A 330 4.95 -10.72 6.55
CA ALA A 330 4.06 -11.84 6.80
C ALA A 330 4.59 -12.71 7.94
N ALA A 331 3.76 -12.99 8.94
CA ALA A 331 4.06 -13.99 9.94
C ALA A 331 2.82 -14.85 10.21
N LEU A 332 2.98 -16.15 10.00
CA LEU A 332 2.02 -17.17 10.36
C LEU A 332 2.32 -17.66 11.78
N THR A 333 1.36 -17.52 12.67
CA THR A 333 1.41 -18.03 14.05
C THR A 333 0.39 -19.14 14.20
N ASP A 334 0.36 -19.82 15.35
CA ASP A 334 -0.61 -20.89 15.63
C ASP A 334 -2.08 -20.44 15.56
N THR A 335 -2.35 -19.13 15.67
CA THR A 335 -3.72 -18.60 15.74
C THR A 335 -4.04 -17.56 14.68
N HIS A 336 -3.05 -16.84 14.17
CA HIS A 336 -3.26 -15.71 13.25
C HIS A 336 -2.21 -15.65 12.14
N LEU A 337 -2.65 -15.15 10.98
CA LEU A 337 -1.78 -14.60 9.94
C LEU A 337 -1.71 -13.07 10.10
N THR A 338 -0.51 -12.55 10.37
CA THR A 338 -0.24 -11.11 10.42
C THR A 338 0.58 -10.67 9.21
N GLY A 339 0.58 -9.38 8.92
CA GLY A 339 1.35 -8.78 7.84
C GLY A 339 0.66 -7.59 7.21
N ARG A 340 1.18 -7.15 6.07
CA ARG A 340 0.64 -6.00 5.34
C ARG A 340 0.68 -6.25 3.84
N LEU A 341 -0.42 -5.91 3.15
CA LEU A 341 -0.45 -5.86 1.71
C LEU A 341 0.40 -4.68 1.20
N THR A 342 1.16 -4.89 0.14
CA THR A 342 2.07 -3.85 -0.39
C THR A 342 1.29 -2.68 -0.99
N GLU A 343 1.89 -1.48 -0.98
CA GLU A 343 1.30 -0.24 -1.53
C GLU A 343 0.71 -0.42 -2.93
N ARG A 344 1.36 -1.25 -3.75
CA ARG A 344 0.99 -1.57 -5.12
C ARG A 344 -0.40 -2.22 -5.25
N VAL A 345 -0.80 -3.02 -4.27
CA VAL A 345 -2.06 -3.78 -4.29
C VAL A 345 -3.14 -3.16 -3.42
N LEU A 346 -2.84 -2.08 -2.67
CA LEU A 346 -3.84 -1.37 -1.89
C LEU A 346 -5.04 -0.90 -2.73
N PRO A 347 -4.91 -0.47 -4.01
CA PRO A 347 -6.07 -0.15 -4.86
C PRO A 347 -7.06 -1.32 -5.03
N LEU A 348 -6.62 -2.55 -4.78
CA LEU A 348 -7.44 -3.76 -4.87
C LEU A 348 -8.08 -4.15 -3.53
N THR A 349 -7.82 -3.41 -2.45
CA THR A 349 -8.31 -3.76 -1.11
C THR A 349 -9.75 -3.32 -0.87
N CYS A 350 -10.42 -4.06 0.01
CA CYS A 350 -11.73 -3.77 0.57
C CYS A 350 -11.58 -3.68 2.09
N PRO A 351 -11.28 -2.49 2.64
CA PRO A 351 -11.04 -2.32 4.07
C PRO A 351 -12.15 -2.85 4.98
N LEU A 352 -11.74 -3.27 6.16
CA LEU A 352 -12.57 -3.48 7.33
C LEU A 352 -12.79 -2.11 7.96
N LEU A 353 -14.06 -1.74 8.16
CA LEU A 353 -14.44 -0.49 8.82
C LEU A 353 -14.25 -0.57 10.32
#